data_AF-A0A7V5G7U1-F1
#
_entry.id   AF-A0A7V5G7U1-F1
#
_cell.length_a   1.000
_cell.length_b   1.000
_cell.length_c   1.000
_cell.angle_alpha   90.00
_cell.angle_beta   90.00
_cell.angle_gamma   90.00
#
_symmetry.space_group_name_H-M   'P 1'
#
loop_
_entity.id
_entity.type
_entity.pdbx_description
1 polymer ?
#
loop_
_entity_poly.entity_id
_entity_poly.type
_entity_poly.pdbx_seq_one_letter_code
_entity_poly.pdbx_strand_id
1 'polypeptide(L)' 'TSCPGTPLRKCSTEFQRKFSRADLIISKGQGNFETLSEIAAPIYFLLTVKCPVIANHINDITGNDIVNGDPF' A
#
# COMPACT_ATOMS: atom_id res chain seq x y z
N THR A 1 9.26 2.09 -13.81
CA THR A 1 9.15 3.56 -13.68
C THR A 1 9.95 3.99 -12.47
N SER A 2 10.68 5.11 -12.54
CA SER A 2 11.35 5.70 -11.35
C SER A 2 10.37 6.65 -10.67
N CYS A 3 9.42 6.09 -9.92
CA CYS A 3 8.44 6.84 -9.14
C CYS A 3 8.23 6.07 -7.84
N PRO A 4 8.19 6.73 -6.66
CA PRO A 4 7.80 6.06 -5.43
C PRO A 4 6.38 5.50 -5.57
N GLY A 5 6.18 4.26 -5.11
CA GLY A 5 4.88 3.58 -5.20
C GLY A 5 4.60 2.92 -6.55
N THR A 6 3.33 2.57 -6.77
CA THR A 6 2.85 1.84 -7.94
C THR A 6 1.59 2.52 -8.50
N PRO A 7 1.73 3.63 -9.26
CA PRO A 7 0.59 4.24 -9.94
C PRO A 7 0.09 3.30 -11.05
N LEU A 8 -0.84 2.39 -10.72
CA LEU A 8 -1.19 1.21 -11.52
C LEU A 8 -1.49 1.53 -13.00
N ARG A 9 -2.20 2.63 -13.27
CA ARG A 9 -2.53 3.07 -14.63
C ARG A 9 -1.31 3.46 -15.48
N LYS A 10 -0.21 3.83 -14.85
CA LYS A 10 1.07 4.20 -15.49
C LYS A 10 2.06 3.04 -15.58
N CYS A 11 1.76 1.90 -14.96
CA CYS A 11 2.57 0.69 -15.07
C CYS A 11 2.43 0.06 -16.47
N SER A 12 3.37 -0.82 -16.84
CA SER A 12 3.29 -1.54 -18.12
C SER A 12 2.03 -2.39 -18.21
N THR A 13 1.54 -2.62 -19.43
CA THR A 13 0.38 -3.49 -19.66
C THR A 13 0.61 -4.91 -19.15
N GLU A 14 1.86 -5.39 -19.19
CA GLU A 14 2.23 -6.70 -18.64
C GLU A 14 2.04 -6.72 -17.12
N PHE A 15 2.51 -5.70 -16.40
CA PHE A 15 2.34 -5.60 -14.95
C PHE A 15 0.87 -5.49 -14.58
N GLN A 16 0.09 -4.65 -15.28
CA GLN A 16 -1.34 -4.50 -15.02
C GLN A 16 -2.09 -5.83 -15.17
N ARG A 17 -1.75 -6.65 -16.18
CA ARG A 17 -2.34 -8.00 -16.35
C ARG A 17 -1.94 -8.97 -15.25
N LYS A 18 -0.67 -8.93 -14.81
CA LYS A 18 -0.21 -9.76 -13.69
C LYS A 18 -0.90 -9.36 -12.39
N PHE A 19 -0.98 -8.07 -12.11
CA PHE A 19 -1.67 -7.50 -10.96
C PHE A 19 -3.15 -7.91 -10.94
N SER A 20 -3.86 -7.77 -12.06
CA SER A 20 -5.29 -8.08 -12.13
C SER A 20 -5.64 -9.57 -12.03
N ARG A 21 -4.66 -10.46 -12.21
CA ARG A 21 -4.83 -11.92 -12.17
C ARG A 21 -4.27 -12.55 -10.91
N ALA A 22 -3.63 -11.76 -10.06
CA ALA A 22 -3.01 -12.27 -8.85
C ALA A 22 -4.10 -12.65 -7.83
N ASP A 23 -4.04 -13.88 -7.33
CA ASP A 23 -4.91 -14.34 -6.23
C ASP A 23 -4.55 -13.66 -4.90
N LEU A 24 -3.30 -13.19 -4.77
CA LEU A 24 -2.78 -12.50 -3.60
C LEU A 24 -1.68 -11.50 -4.02
N ILE A 25 -1.72 -10.29 -3.45
CA ILE A 25 -0.72 -9.25 -3.68
C ILE A 25 -0.17 -8.80 -2.32
N ILE A 26 1.15 -8.92 -2.13
CA ILE A 26 1.83 -8.36 -0.96
C ILE A 26 2.52 -7.06 -1.39
N SER A 27 2.10 -5.95 -0.80
CA SER A 27 2.52 -4.61 -1.17
C SER A 27 3.35 -3.98 -0.05
N LYS A 28 4.62 -3.65 -0.34
CA LYS A 28 5.58 -3.20 0.67
C LYS A 28 5.75 -1.69 0.67
N GLY A 29 5.75 -1.09 1.85
CA GLY A 29 6.12 0.31 2.08
C GLY A 29 5.02 1.33 1.82
N GLN A 30 5.22 2.54 2.36
CA GLN A 30 4.21 3.61 2.38
C GLN A 30 3.80 4.10 0.98
N GLY A 31 4.74 4.34 0.07
CA GLY A 31 4.39 4.84 -1.27
C GLY A 31 3.50 3.87 -2.06
N ASN A 32 3.62 2.56 -1.81
CA ASN A 32 2.70 1.58 -2.41
C ASN A 32 1.32 1.61 -1.74
N PHE A 33 1.27 1.79 -0.41
CA PHE A 33 0.01 1.99 0.30
C PHE A 33 -0.74 3.23 -0.23
N GLU A 34 -0.06 4.36 -0.35
CA GLU A 34 -0.63 5.62 -0.84
C GLU A 34 -1.19 5.52 -2.26
N THR A 35 -0.58 4.68 -3.12
CA THR A 35 -0.96 4.57 -4.53
C THR A 35 -1.94 3.44 -4.85
N LEU A 36 -2.09 2.46 -3.95
CA LEU A 36 -2.88 1.26 -4.19
C LEU A 36 -4.00 1.02 -3.15
N SER A 37 -4.04 1.73 -2.02
CA SER A 37 -5.01 1.50 -0.93
C SER A 37 -6.48 1.65 -1.35
N GLU A 38 -6.75 2.52 -2.33
CA GLU A 38 -8.10 2.73 -2.87
C GLU A 38 -8.47 1.72 -3.97
N ILE A 39 -7.55 0.82 -4.37
CA ILE A 39 -7.80 -0.16 -5.43
C ILE A 39 -8.42 -1.41 -4.81
N ALA A 40 -9.63 -1.76 -5.27
CA ALA A 40 -10.27 -3.02 -4.94
C ALA A 40 -9.53 -4.21 -5.59
N ALA A 41 -8.62 -4.82 -4.83
CA ALA A 41 -7.83 -5.99 -5.22
C ALA A 41 -7.48 -6.83 -3.96
N PRO A 42 -7.10 -8.11 -4.08
CA PRO A 42 -6.67 -8.94 -2.96
C PRO A 42 -5.26 -8.54 -2.48
N ILE A 43 -5.12 -7.30 -2.01
CA ILE A 43 -3.85 -6.67 -1.64
C ILE A 43 -3.70 -6.54 -0.13
N TYR A 44 -2.52 -6.93 0.35
CA TYR A 44 -2.13 -6.83 1.75
C TYR A 44 -0.90 -5.94 1.86
N PHE A 45 -0.99 -4.93 2.72
CA PHE A 45 0.06 -3.94 2.88
C PHE A 45 0.95 -4.28 4.07
N LEU A 46 2.27 -4.28 3.84
CA LEU A 46 3.27 -4.41 4.89
C LEU A 46 4.13 -3.15 4.89
N LEU A 47 3.95 -2.33 5.91
CA LEU A 47 4.70 -1.10 6.13
C LEU A 47 4.94 -0.90 7.63
N THR A 48 6.05 -0.24 7.95
CA THR A 48 6.35 0.21 9.32
C THR A 48 6.07 1.69 9.41
N VAL A 49 5.18 2.08 10.30
CA VAL A 49 4.88 3.49 10.57
C VAL A 49 5.87 4.00 11.60
N LYS A 50 6.61 5.07 11.26
CA LYS A 50 7.68 5.61 12.11
C LYS A 50 7.32 6.94 12.78
N CYS A 51 6.21 7.57 12.39
CA CYS A 51 5.79 8.84 12.97
C CYS A 51 4.28 8.91 13.16
N PRO A 52 3.81 9.62 14.20
CA PRO A 52 2.38 9.73 14.51
C PRO A 52 1.54 10.33 13.38
N VAL A 53 2.13 11.23 12.58
CA VAL A 53 1.42 11.87 11.45
C VAL A 53 0.97 10.82 10.43
N ILE A 54 1.85 9.89 10.07
CA ILE A 54 1.51 8.82 9.13
C ILE A 54 0.59 7.78 9.78
N ALA A 55 0.76 7.50 11.09
CA ALA A 55 -0.14 6.60 11.82
C ALA A 55 -1.59 7.10 11.76
N ASN A 56 -1.80 8.37 12.13
CA ASN A 56 -3.12 8.99 12.10
C ASN A 56 -3.72 8.98 10.69
N HIS A 57 -2.91 9.30 9.67
CA HIS A 57 -3.39 9.30 8.29
C HIS A 57 -3.85 7.90 7.83
N ILE A 58 -3.12 6.85 8.19
CA ILE A 58 -3.53 5.49 7.83
C ILE A 58 -4.75 5.05 8.67
N ASN A 59 -4.87 5.47 9.92
CA ASN A 59 -6.07 5.22 10.74
C ASN A 59 -7.32 5.84 10.09
N ASP A 60 -7.21 7.09 9.62
CA ASP A 60 -8.31 7.78 8.93
C ASP A 60 -8.74 7.04 7.65
N ILE A 61 -7.78 6.48 6.90
CA ILE A 61 -8.05 5.74 5.65
C ILE A 61 -8.64 4.35 5.93
N THR A 62 -8.13 3.66 6.95
CA THR A 62 -8.46 2.25 7.20
C THR A 62 -9.60 2.06 8.19
N GLY A 63 -9.94 3.08 8.98
CA GLY A 63 -10.88 2.97 10.11
C GLY A 63 -10.37 2.08 11.24
N ASN A 64 -9.09 1.69 11.23
CA ASN A 64 -8.46 0.84 12.23
C ASN A 64 -7.48 1.65 13.08
N ASP A 65 -7.45 1.39 14.37
CA ASP A 65 -6.38 1.89 15.23
C ASP A 65 -5.09 1.12 14.95
N ILE A 66 -4.20 1.71 14.15
CA ILE A 66 -2.83 1.23 14.04
C ILE A 66 -2.12 1.63 15.32
N VAL A 67 -2.06 0.68 16.25
CA VAL A 67 -1.14 0.74 17.38
C VAL A 67 0.26 0.74 16.77
N ASN A 68 1.05 1.77 17.05
CA ASN A 68 2.46 1.81 16.68
C ASN A 68 3.08 0.46 17.09
N GLY A 69 3.56 -0.31 16.12
CA GLY A 69 4.38 -1.47 16.44
C GLY A 69 5.59 -0.94 17.17
N ASP A 70 5.69 -1.20 18.48
CA ASP A 70 6.84 -0.83 19.29
C ASP A 70 8.10 -1.21 18.50
N PRO A 71 9.04 -0.28 18.30
CA PRO A 71 10.22 -0.52 17.48
C PRO A 71 11.26 -1.38 18.22
N PHE A 72 10.83 -2.38 19.00
CA PHE A 72 11.45 -2.93 20.23
C PHE A 72 11.11 -2.14 21.49
#